data_AF-A0A014L0G1-F1
#
_entry.id   AF-A0A014L0G1-F1
#
_cell.length_a   1.000
_cell.length_b   1.000
_cell.length_c   1.000
_cell.angle_alpha   90.00
_cell.angle_beta   90.00
_cell.angle_gamma   90.00
#
_symmetry.space_group_name_H-M   'P 1'
#
loop_
_entity.id
_entity.type
_entity.pdbx_description
1 polymer ?
#
loop_
_entity_poly.entity_id
_entity_poly.type
_entity_poly.pdbx_seq_one_letter_code
_entity_poly.pdbx_strand_id
1 'polypeptide(L)'
;GAAPPVEVHFAPVPVVAHPVGESGTDAESSARSFEESFAAAPGPWTAPGAAALFTELAERGELDALLALLPDASVRAYFLALLGVDDTVAARLLAELVGRALAADPPPAHSPLGEAARSGPAGALPGRLRAAVADAGTVELPRLLADFLASADREEAVRLVRSLAGPYDPGAEEPPGAAAGATVAGTASGTSTSAGARTSGEVRVWSALPFLLAGPLARIGYLDAIGPALAGVELAEEAPLLAAALAYKVLGETTRGWRRAERDTEAAAAFAGLPPPVAEERLTDFARQAGPALPVLDGVLALSVCRGHDPADPLLLTGADDGLLLLDAHGMFPIAWTSEAAGLLPHWETCGRPPVLLCDGPLPPGTLRDLASAGVPFLTSVRPLRGDPVARLPWRTPLWSAEGAAPDLRLAAELPAHAERCADLVTALVTGRRAVPLARDGGLERTVTLAAALGLATIAWTLWRDRETPDPVLSLRRFADLEATVRFEATAVRVRVPMGRRHMDLHNGGLLADVPDVAWLGGRTLTFSAG
;
A
#
# COMPACT_ATOMS: atom_id res chain seq x y z
N GLY A 1 18.53 -36.91 0.20
CA GLY A 1 17.09 -37.13 -0.01
C GLY A 1 16.46 -35.78 -0.15
N ALA A 2 16.06 -35.40 -1.36
CA ALA A 2 15.40 -34.12 -1.61
C ALA A 2 13.99 -34.19 -1.01
N ALA A 3 13.64 -33.22 -0.18
CA ALA A 3 12.27 -33.04 0.27
C ALA A 3 11.39 -32.72 -0.96
N PRO A 4 10.15 -33.24 -1.03
CA PRO A 4 9.23 -32.90 -2.12
C PRO A 4 8.90 -31.41 -2.09
N PRO A 5 8.62 -30.79 -3.25
CA PRO A 5 8.23 -29.39 -3.33
C PRO A 5 6.93 -29.15 -2.55
N VAL A 6 6.90 -28.07 -1.76
CA VAL A 6 5.71 -27.61 -1.06
C VAL A 6 4.80 -26.95 -2.10
N GLU A 7 3.71 -27.62 -2.44
CA GLU A 7 2.68 -27.10 -3.33
C GLU A 7 1.83 -26.09 -2.54
N VAL A 8 2.04 -24.78 -2.79
CA VAL A 8 1.23 -23.73 -2.17
C VAL A 8 -0.12 -23.67 -2.88
N HIS A 9 -1.11 -24.37 -2.31
CA HIS A 9 -2.49 -24.23 -2.72
C HIS A 9 -3.05 -22.91 -2.18
N PHE A 10 -3.35 -21.97 -3.07
CA PHE A 10 -4.32 -20.91 -2.77
C PHE A 10 -5.64 -21.60 -2.47
N ALA A 11 -6.05 -21.62 -1.20
CA ALA A 11 -7.36 -22.12 -0.84
C ALA A 11 -8.41 -21.25 -1.53
N PRO A 12 -9.26 -21.79 -2.42
CA PRO A 12 -10.40 -21.04 -2.90
C PRO A 12 -11.29 -20.75 -1.70
N VAL A 13 -11.59 -19.47 -1.47
CA VAL A 13 -12.65 -19.08 -0.54
C VAL A 13 -13.91 -19.81 -0.99
N PRO A 14 -14.59 -20.56 -0.12
CA PRO A 14 -15.80 -21.28 -0.50
C PRO A 14 -16.83 -20.26 -0.96
N VAL A 15 -17.19 -20.34 -2.25
CA VAL A 15 -18.37 -19.65 -2.77
C VAL A 15 -19.56 -20.23 -2.01
N VAL A 16 -20.16 -19.43 -1.13
CA VAL A 16 -21.44 -19.77 -0.52
C VAL A 16 -22.44 -19.85 -1.65
N ALA A 17 -22.76 -21.07 -2.09
CA ALA A 17 -23.82 -21.32 -3.04
C ALA A 17 -25.13 -20.92 -2.37
N HIS A 18 -25.63 -19.73 -2.70
CA HIS A 18 -27.01 -19.39 -2.39
C HIS A 18 -27.93 -20.41 -3.07
N PRO A 19 -28.89 -21.00 -2.35
CA PRO A 19 -29.81 -21.94 -2.96
C PRO A 19 -30.55 -21.23 -4.09
N VAL A 20 -30.44 -21.79 -5.30
CA VAL A 20 -31.23 -21.41 -6.46
C VAL A 20 -32.68 -21.72 -6.09
N GLY A 21 -33.41 -20.68 -5.69
CA GLY A 21 -34.84 -20.76 -5.44
C GLY A 21 -35.54 -21.14 -6.73
N GLU A 22 -36.23 -22.27 -6.70
CA GLU A 22 -37.05 -22.76 -7.79
C GLU A 22 -38.07 -21.68 -8.21
N SER A 23 -38.11 -21.43 -9.52
CA SER A 23 -39.03 -20.54 -10.20
C SER A 23 -40.46 -21.08 -10.11
N GLY A 24 -41.14 -20.71 -9.02
CA GLY A 24 -42.57 -20.93 -8.81
C GLY A 24 -43.38 -19.67 -9.06
N THR A 25 -43.97 -19.57 -10.25
CA THR A 25 -45.21 -18.86 -10.61
C THR A 25 -45.48 -17.46 -10.03
N ASP A 26 -45.34 -16.46 -10.91
CA ASP A 26 -45.90 -15.11 -10.82
C ASP A 26 -47.42 -15.12 -10.57
N ALA A 27 -47.87 -14.53 -9.45
CA ALA A 27 -49.18 -13.84 -9.35
C ALA A 27 -49.42 -13.08 -8.03
N GLU A 28 -48.69 -13.35 -6.92
CA GLU A 28 -49.05 -12.77 -5.60
C GLU A 28 -47.96 -11.88 -4.94
N SER A 29 -46.85 -11.59 -5.63
CA SER A 29 -45.72 -10.84 -5.04
C SER A 29 -45.80 -9.30 -5.18
N SER A 30 -46.95 -8.73 -5.53
CA SER A 30 -47.15 -7.27 -5.60
C SER A 30 -47.66 -6.65 -4.27
N ALA A 31 -47.78 -7.46 -3.21
CA ALA A 31 -48.24 -7.02 -1.88
C ALA A 31 -47.16 -7.07 -0.77
N ARG A 32 -45.89 -7.30 -1.10
CA ARG A 32 -44.74 -6.95 -0.23
C ARG A 32 -44.34 -5.53 -0.61
N SER A 33 -45.00 -4.50 -0.09
CA SER A 33 -44.86 -3.92 1.24
C SER A 33 -44.31 -2.51 1.02
N PHE A 34 -45.24 -1.58 0.80
CA PHE A 34 -44.99 -0.14 0.84
C PHE A 34 -44.46 0.32 2.22
N GLU A 35 -44.50 -0.56 3.23
CA GLU A 35 -44.02 -0.33 4.60
C GLU A 35 -42.51 -0.51 4.75
N GLU A 36 -41.80 -1.22 3.85
CA GLU A 36 -40.33 -1.29 3.87
C GLU A 36 -39.65 0.02 3.40
N SER A 37 -40.38 0.88 2.65
CA SER A 37 -39.91 2.20 2.23
C SER A 37 -39.81 3.23 3.36
N PHE A 38 -40.26 2.89 4.57
CA PHE A 38 -40.18 3.75 5.77
C PHE A 38 -39.24 3.20 6.84
N ALA A 39 -38.48 2.14 6.55
CA ALA A 39 -37.39 1.73 7.43
C ALA A 39 -36.44 2.92 7.61
N ALA A 40 -36.14 3.26 8.88
CA ALA A 40 -35.20 4.31 9.20
C ALA A 40 -33.91 4.09 8.39
N ALA A 41 -33.41 5.15 7.76
CA ALA A 41 -32.17 5.07 7.00
C ALA A 41 -31.10 4.40 7.89
N PRO A 42 -30.38 3.39 7.39
CA PRO A 42 -29.31 2.77 8.16
C PRO A 42 -28.40 3.87 8.71
N GLY A 43 -27.97 3.70 9.97
CA GLY A 43 -27.07 4.65 10.61
C GLY A 43 -25.83 4.89 9.75
N PRO A 44 -25.18 6.06 9.88
CA PRO A 44 -23.97 6.33 9.12
C PRO A 44 -22.96 5.21 9.39
N TRP A 45 -22.45 4.61 8.31
CA TRP A 45 -21.40 3.62 8.41
C TRP A 45 -20.20 4.26 9.12
N THR A 46 -19.62 3.53 10.06
CA THR A 46 -18.43 3.97 10.79
C THR A 46 -17.32 2.99 10.47
N ALA A 47 -16.21 3.50 9.95
CA ALA A 47 -15.04 2.68 9.68
C ALA A 47 -14.57 2.00 10.98
N PRO A 48 -14.16 0.72 10.94
CA PRO A 48 -13.48 0.12 12.08
C PRO A 48 -12.24 0.96 12.42
N GLY A 49 -11.94 1.10 13.71
CA GLY A 49 -10.77 1.85 14.16
C GLY A 49 -9.46 1.09 13.85
N ALA A 50 -8.33 1.81 13.87
CA ALA A 50 -7.01 1.23 13.62
C ALA A 50 -6.68 0.01 14.51
N ALA A 51 -7.19 -0.04 15.74
CA ALA A 51 -7.00 -1.16 16.66
C ALA A 51 -7.53 -2.48 16.08
N ALA A 52 -8.66 -2.44 15.35
CA ALA A 52 -9.25 -3.62 14.73
C ALA A 52 -8.33 -4.21 13.66
N LEU A 53 -7.73 -3.36 12.81
CA LEU A 53 -6.78 -3.78 11.79
C LEU A 53 -5.54 -4.45 12.40
N PHE A 54 -4.91 -3.82 13.39
CA PHE A 54 -3.72 -4.41 14.02
C PHE A 54 -4.03 -5.68 14.81
N THR A 55 -5.23 -5.77 15.40
CA THR A 55 -5.69 -7.00 16.06
C THR A 55 -5.88 -8.12 15.05
N GLU A 56 -6.55 -7.87 13.93
CA GLU A 56 -6.72 -8.87 12.87
C GLU A 56 -5.35 -9.34 12.33
N LEU A 57 -4.43 -8.42 12.08
CA LEU A 57 -3.07 -8.74 11.65
C LEU A 57 -2.30 -9.54 12.71
N ALA A 58 -2.51 -9.26 14.00
CA ALA A 58 -1.91 -10.03 15.09
C ALA A 58 -2.47 -11.46 15.13
N GLU A 59 -3.78 -11.62 14.96
CA GLU A 59 -4.46 -12.94 14.90
C GLU A 59 -3.97 -13.77 13.71
N ARG A 60 -3.65 -13.12 12.60
CA ARG A 60 -3.08 -13.76 11.40
C ARG A 60 -1.57 -14.02 11.50
N GLY A 61 -0.91 -13.54 12.56
CA GLY A 61 0.54 -13.64 12.72
C GLY A 61 1.31 -12.75 11.73
N GLU A 62 0.68 -11.72 11.19
CA GLU A 62 1.22 -10.80 10.17
C GLU A 62 1.66 -9.46 10.76
N LEU A 63 1.29 -9.16 12.02
CA LEU A 63 1.57 -7.87 12.64
C LEU A 63 3.07 -7.56 12.68
N ASP A 64 3.90 -8.46 13.18
CA ASP A 64 5.34 -8.19 13.33
C ASP A 64 6.02 -7.98 11.97
N ALA A 65 5.59 -8.73 10.95
CA ALA A 65 6.05 -8.55 9.58
C ALA A 65 5.61 -7.18 9.03
N LEU A 66 4.35 -6.77 9.25
CA LEU A 66 3.90 -5.42 8.87
C LEU A 66 4.75 -4.35 9.56
N LEU A 67 4.90 -4.45 10.88
CA LEU A 67 5.63 -3.47 11.68
C LEU A 67 7.05 -3.28 11.14
N ALA A 68 7.75 -4.35 10.80
CA ALA A 68 9.09 -4.30 10.21
C ALA A 68 9.16 -3.54 8.86
N LEU A 69 8.05 -3.45 8.11
CA LEU A 69 7.96 -2.70 6.86
C LEU A 69 7.63 -1.21 7.06
N LEU A 70 7.07 -0.84 8.21
CA LEU A 70 6.62 0.54 8.44
C LEU A 70 7.79 1.47 8.75
N PRO A 71 7.82 2.71 8.22
CA PRO A 71 8.72 3.75 8.70
C PRO A 71 8.45 4.11 10.16
N ASP A 72 9.48 4.56 10.89
CA ASP A 72 9.32 4.95 12.29
C ASP A 72 8.23 6.03 12.48
N ALA A 73 8.09 6.95 11.54
CA ALA A 73 7.08 8.01 11.60
C ALA A 73 5.66 7.44 11.66
N SER A 74 5.36 6.43 10.85
CA SER A 74 4.07 5.72 10.88
C SER A 74 3.88 4.94 12.17
N VAL A 75 4.89 4.18 12.60
CA VAL A 75 4.82 3.41 13.87
C VAL A 75 4.52 4.34 15.05
N ARG A 76 5.16 5.51 15.10
CA ARG A 76 4.89 6.55 16.11
C ARG A 76 3.48 7.12 16.02
N ALA A 77 3.01 7.44 14.81
CA ALA A 77 1.67 7.98 14.62
C ALA A 77 0.59 7.02 15.15
N TYR A 78 0.68 5.74 14.77
CA TYR A 78 -0.27 4.72 15.23
C TYR A 78 -0.11 4.39 16.72
N PHE A 79 1.11 4.43 17.26
CA PHE A 79 1.30 4.30 18.71
C PHE A 79 0.51 5.38 19.46
N LEU A 80 0.63 6.63 19.04
CA LEU A 80 -0.05 7.76 19.68
C LEU A 80 -1.58 7.67 19.54
N ALA A 81 -2.06 7.18 18.39
CA ALA A 81 -3.48 6.97 18.12
C ALA A 81 -4.08 5.84 18.99
N LEU A 82 -3.30 4.80 19.28
CA LEU A 82 -3.75 3.61 20.00
C LEU A 82 -3.50 3.66 21.51
N LEU A 83 -2.68 4.60 21.98
CA LEU A 83 -2.36 4.77 23.39
C LEU A 83 -3.64 5.07 24.22
N GLY A 84 -3.99 4.16 25.12
CA GLY A 84 -5.22 4.22 25.92
C GLY A 84 -6.50 3.76 25.19
N VAL A 85 -6.38 3.32 23.93
CA VAL A 85 -7.45 2.67 23.15
C VAL A 85 -7.23 1.16 23.14
N ASP A 86 -6.01 0.73 22.83
CA ASP A 86 -5.56 -0.66 22.85
C ASP A 86 -4.10 -0.72 23.29
N ASP A 87 -3.89 -0.92 24.59
CA ASP A 87 -2.55 -0.93 25.19
C ASP A 87 -1.73 -2.17 24.75
N THR A 88 -2.38 -3.24 24.29
CA THR A 88 -1.68 -4.44 23.80
C THR A 88 -1.01 -4.16 22.46
N VAL A 89 -1.75 -3.55 21.53
CA VAL A 89 -1.19 -3.13 20.23
C VAL A 89 -0.20 -1.98 20.41
N ALA A 90 -0.51 -1.00 21.27
CA ALA A 90 0.42 0.09 21.58
C ALA A 90 1.75 -0.44 22.15
N ALA A 91 1.72 -1.46 23.00
CA ALA A 91 2.92 -2.10 23.53
C ALA A 91 3.77 -2.76 22.43
N ARG A 92 3.14 -3.39 21.42
CA ARG A 92 3.86 -3.97 20.27
C ARG A 92 4.50 -2.91 19.38
N LEU A 93 3.79 -1.83 19.09
CA LEU A 93 4.34 -0.69 18.35
C LEU A 93 5.53 -0.07 19.08
N LEU A 94 5.44 0.07 20.41
CA LEU A 94 6.55 0.53 21.23
C LEU A 94 7.72 -0.45 21.24
N ALA A 95 7.44 -1.76 21.28
CA ALA A 95 8.46 -2.81 21.21
C ALA A 95 9.26 -2.73 19.91
N GLU A 96 8.59 -2.50 18.79
CA GLU A 96 9.22 -2.31 17.49
C GLU A 96 10.16 -1.09 17.50
N LEU A 97 9.69 0.07 17.98
CA LEU A 97 10.52 1.28 18.07
C LEU A 97 11.75 1.08 18.96
N VAL A 98 11.58 0.42 20.11
CA VAL A 98 12.69 0.10 21.01
C VAL A 98 13.66 -0.87 20.33
N GLY A 99 13.16 -1.91 19.66
CA GLY A 99 13.98 -2.87 18.92
C GLY A 99 14.85 -2.21 17.86
N ARG A 100 14.29 -1.30 17.06
CA ARG A 100 15.03 -0.51 16.06
C ARG A 100 16.09 0.38 16.69
N ALA A 101 15.73 1.07 17.76
CA ALA A 101 16.64 1.97 18.47
C ALA A 101 17.84 1.21 19.05
N LEU A 102 17.64 -0.03 19.52
CA LEU A 102 18.70 -0.91 19.98
C LEU A 102 19.56 -1.45 18.82
N ALA A 103 18.94 -1.81 17.69
CA ALA A 103 19.66 -2.30 16.51
C ALA A 103 20.53 -1.22 15.85
N ALA A 104 20.13 0.06 15.94
CA ALA A 104 20.86 1.20 15.39
C ALA A 104 22.08 1.60 16.23
N ASP A 105 22.24 1.11 17.46
CA ASP A 105 23.37 1.41 18.34
C ASP A 105 24.42 0.29 18.24
N PRO A 106 25.44 0.40 17.36
CA PRO A 106 26.46 -0.63 17.26
C PRO A 106 27.22 -0.73 18.60
N PRO A 107 27.60 -1.95 19.04
CA PRO A 107 28.38 -2.10 20.26
C PRO A 107 29.65 -1.25 20.17
N PRO A 108 30.03 -0.51 21.24
CA PRO A 108 31.17 0.39 21.18
C PRO A 108 32.41 -0.43 20.82
N ALA A 109 32.94 -0.20 19.62
CA ALA A 109 34.27 -0.68 19.27
C ALA A 109 35.21 -0.19 20.37
N HIS A 110 35.95 -1.12 21.00
CA HIS A 110 36.87 -0.83 22.10
C HIS A 110 37.88 0.26 21.69
N SER A 111 37.51 1.53 21.87
CA SER A 111 38.35 2.68 21.58
C SER A 111 38.91 3.17 22.91
N PRO A 112 40.21 2.96 23.20
CA PRO A 112 40.79 3.17 24.53
C PRO A 112 41.08 4.64 24.86
N LEU A 113 40.56 5.60 24.09
CA LEU A 113 40.79 7.03 24.31
C LEU A 113 39.48 7.69 24.66
N GLY A 114 39.34 8.02 25.94
CA GLY A 114 38.13 8.58 26.53
C GLY A 114 37.71 9.88 25.88
N GLU A 115 36.47 9.92 25.42
CA GLU A 115 35.75 11.15 25.10
C GLU A 115 34.25 10.93 25.28
N ALA A 116 33.57 12.00 25.70
CA ALA A 116 32.19 12.09 26.16
C ALA A 116 31.24 11.03 25.60
N ALA A 117 30.73 10.17 26.49
CA ALA A 117 29.66 9.22 26.19
C ALA A 117 28.45 9.96 25.62
N ARG A 118 28.32 9.98 24.28
CA ARG A 118 27.05 10.28 23.65
C ARG A 118 26.10 9.25 24.22
N SER A 119 25.10 9.71 24.98
CA SER A 119 24.05 8.83 25.47
C SER A 119 23.35 8.29 24.24
N GLY A 120 23.66 7.04 23.88
CA GLY A 120 23.01 6.35 22.76
C GLY A 120 21.51 6.27 22.98
N PRO A 121 20.74 5.83 21.97
CA PRO A 121 19.29 5.65 22.09
C PRO A 121 18.89 4.76 23.29
N ALA A 122 19.72 3.79 23.70
CA ALA A 122 19.51 3.01 24.93
C ALA A 122 19.55 3.87 26.22
N GLY A 123 20.23 5.01 26.18
CA GLY A 123 20.23 6.04 27.23
C GLY A 123 18.90 6.79 27.34
N ALA A 124 18.09 6.83 26.27
CA ALA A 124 16.79 7.49 26.25
C ALA A 124 15.71 6.72 27.02
N LEU A 125 15.89 5.40 27.23
CA LEU A 125 14.96 4.58 27.98
C LEU A 125 14.89 4.99 29.46
N PRO A 126 13.69 5.12 30.07
CA PRO A 126 13.53 5.27 31.52
C PRO A 126 14.31 4.20 32.28
N GLY A 127 14.89 4.55 33.43
CA GLY A 127 15.76 3.64 34.19
C GLY A 127 15.13 2.28 34.51
N ARG A 128 13.81 2.26 34.73
CA ARG A 128 13.02 1.03 34.94
C ARG A 128 12.97 0.12 33.71
N LEU A 129 12.81 0.69 32.51
CA LEU A 129 12.80 -0.07 31.26
C LEU A 129 14.20 -0.49 30.86
N ARG A 130 15.21 0.36 31.07
CA ARG A 130 16.60 0.05 30.69
C ARG A 130 17.11 -1.23 31.36
N ALA A 131 16.84 -1.40 32.66
CA ALA A 131 17.22 -2.63 33.38
C ALA A 131 16.46 -3.86 32.85
N ALA A 132 15.14 -3.72 32.65
CA ALA A 132 14.30 -4.82 32.17
C ALA A 132 14.68 -5.27 30.74
N VAL A 133 14.96 -4.31 29.85
CA VAL A 133 15.34 -4.57 28.45
C VAL A 133 16.73 -5.19 28.34
N ALA A 134 17.66 -4.86 29.25
CA ALA A 134 19.00 -5.46 29.26
C ALA A 134 18.97 -6.96 29.62
N ASP A 135 18.01 -7.36 30.46
CA ASP A 135 17.87 -8.75 30.92
C ASP A 135 16.89 -9.58 30.04
N ALA A 136 15.99 -8.92 29.31
CA ALA A 136 14.94 -9.57 28.53
C ALA A 136 15.37 -9.93 27.10
N GLY A 137 14.99 -11.14 26.67
CA GLY A 137 15.04 -11.48 25.25
C GLY A 137 13.99 -10.70 24.44
N THR A 138 14.18 -10.61 23.12
CA THR A 138 13.26 -9.92 22.19
C THR A 138 11.80 -10.38 22.31
N VAL A 139 11.58 -11.65 22.68
CA VAL A 139 10.25 -12.26 22.85
C VAL A 139 9.49 -11.72 24.08
N GLU A 140 10.18 -11.28 25.13
CA GLU A 140 9.56 -10.78 26.36
C GLU A 140 9.29 -9.27 26.32
N LEU A 141 9.90 -8.57 25.36
CA LEU A 141 9.86 -7.11 25.24
C LEU A 141 8.43 -6.55 25.14
N PRO A 142 7.50 -7.09 24.32
CA PRO A 142 6.14 -6.55 24.24
C PRO A 142 5.38 -6.65 25.56
N ARG A 143 5.61 -7.72 26.33
CA ARG A 143 4.95 -7.93 27.62
C ARG A 143 5.45 -6.92 28.67
N LEU A 144 6.76 -6.70 28.74
CA LEU A 144 7.35 -5.72 29.63
C LEU A 144 6.89 -4.29 29.32
N LEU A 145 6.73 -3.99 28.03
CA LEU A 145 6.24 -2.68 27.59
C LEU A 145 4.74 -2.51 27.85
N ALA A 146 3.93 -3.58 27.78
CA ALA A 146 2.53 -3.54 28.20
C ALA A 146 2.42 -3.23 29.71
N ASP A 147 3.23 -3.87 30.56
CA ASP A 147 3.28 -3.59 32.00
C ASP A 147 3.74 -2.14 32.28
N PHE A 148 4.67 -1.62 31.47
CA PHE A 148 5.05 -0.21 31.51
C PHE A 148 3.89 0.72 31.15
N LEU A 149 3.20 0.49 30.03
CA LEU A 149 2.08 1.33 29.59
C LEU A 149 0.91 1.31 30.59
N ALA A 150 0.65 0.17 31.24
CA ALA A 150 -0.37 0.06 32.28
C ALA A 150 -0.05 0.88 33.56
N SER A 151 1.23 1.23 33.78
CA SER A 151 1.68 1.97 34.97
C SER A 151 2.17 3.40 34.68
N ALA A 152 2.55 3.70 33.45
CA ALA A 152 3.00 5.00 32.99
C ALA A 152 1.80 5.93 32.75
N ASP A 153 1.98 7.23 32.98
CA ASP A 153 1.02 8.20 32.47
C ASP A 153 1.22 8.39 30.95
N ARG A 154 0.19 8.96 30.30
CA ARG A 154 0.20 9.22 28.85
C ARG A 154 1.38 10.11 28.44
N GLU A 155 1.77 11.08 29.27
CA GLU A 155 2.85 12.01 28.95
C GLU A 155 4.23 11.33 28.97
N GLU A 156 4.44 10.39 29.89
CA GLU A 156 5.66 9.59 29.99
C GLU A 156 5.81 8.68 28.76
N ALA A 157 4.74 8.00 28.34
CA ALA A 157 4.73 7.16 27.15
C ALA A 157 5.02 7.99 25.87
N VAL A 158 4.40 9.16 25.73
CA VAL A 158 4.66 10.10 24.62
C VAL A 158 6.10 10.60 24.64
N ARG A 159 6.65 10.92 25.82
CA ARG A 159 8.03 11.39 25.97
C ARG A 159 9.03 10.31 25.60
N LEU A 160 8.79 9.06 26.00
CA LEU A 160 9.59 7.91 25.61
C LEU A 160 9.65 7.77 24.09
N VAL A 161 8.50 7.75 23.41
CA VAL A 161 8.46 7.62 21.95
C VAL A 161 9.14 8.78 21.23
N ARG A 162 8.99 10.01 21.73
CA ARG A 162 9.73 11.17 21.19
C ARG A 162 11.24 11.05 21.37
N SER A 163 11.70 10.40 22.45
CA SER A 163 13.13 10.21 22.72
C SER A 163 13.76 9.07 21.91
N LEU A 164 12.94 8.11 21.43
CA LEU A 164 13.36 7.04 20.54
C LEU A 164 13.52 7.50 19.09
N ALA A 165 12.86 8.60 18.71
CA ALA A 165 13.22 9.29 17.49
C ALA A 165 14.64 9.82 17.67
N GLY A 166 15.61 9.22 16.96
CA GLY A 166 17.00 9.69 16.93
C GLY A 166 17.08 11.18 16.53
N PRO A 167 18.30 11.77 16.48
CA PRO A 167 18.45 13.15 16.01
C PRO A 167 17.77 13.28 14.65
N TYR A 168 16.63 13.96 14.69
CA TYR A 168 15.74 14.22 13.57
C TYR A 168 16.54 14.77 12.41
N ASP A 169 16.44 14.15 11.22
CA ASP A 169 16.94 14.74 9.99
C ASP A 169 15.91 15.76 9.51
N PRO A 170 16.16 17.07 9.64
CA PRO A 170 15.24 18.09 9.16
C PRO A 170 15.09 18.09 7.63
N GLY A 171 15.91 17.33 6.89
CA GLY A 171 15.76 17.11 5.45
C GLY A 171 14.70 16.07 5.08
N ALA A 172 14.19 15.28 6.04
CA ALA A 172 13.28 14.18 5.75
C ALA A 172 11.79 14.55 5.83
N GLU A 173 11.34 15.51 6.66
CA GLU A 173 9.90 15.82 6.80
C GLU A 173 9.64 17.01 7.76
N GLU A 174 10.04 18.25 7.44
CA GLU A 174 9.68 19.41 8.29
C GLU A 174 8.36 20.08 7.84
N PRO A 175 7.27 20.03 8.65
CA PRO A 175 6.11 20.86 8.43
C PRO A 175 6.42 22.30 8.87
N PRO A 176 6.27 23.32 8.00
CA PRO A 176 6.47 24.70 8.42
C PRO A 176 5.27 25.17 9.24
N GLY A 177 5.46 25.43 10.54
CA GLY A 177 4.50 26.24 11.29
C GLY A 177 4.47 26.10 12.81
N ALA A 178 5.56 26.39 13.52
CA ALA A 178 5.46 26.72 14.94
C ALA A 178 6.67 27.54 15.45
N ALA A 179 6.70 28.86 15.16
CA ALA A 179 7.13 29.90 16.09
C ALA A 179 7.19 31.30 15.42
N ALA A 180 6.16 32.11 15.64
CA ALA A 180 6.29 33.52 16.00
C ALA A 180 4.91 34.06 16.37
N GLY A 181 4.71 34.38 17.65
CA GLY A 181 3.49 34.96 18.16
C GLY A 181 3.24 36.36 17.58
N ALA A 182 2.07 36.55 17.00
CA ALA A 182 1.43 37.84 16.87
C ALA A 182 -0.07 37.66 17.08
N THR A 183 -0.55 38.17 18.20
CA THR A 183 -1.97 38.35 18.52
C THR A 183 -2.66 39.17 17.45
N VAL A 184 -3.49 38.54 16.61
CA VAL A 184 -4.56 39.22 15.87
C VAL A 184 -5.81 38.36 16.00
N ALA A 185 -6.77 38.87 16.77
CA ALA A 185 -8.13 38.37 16.81
C ALA A 185 -8.76 38.57 15.43
N GLY A 186 -8.93 37.46 14.70
CA GLY A 186 -9.64 37.42 13.43
C GLY A 186 -10.58 36.22 13.45
N THR A 187 -11.85 36.49 13.73
CA THR A 187 -12.97 35.57 13.51
C THR A 187 -12.97 35.07 12.07
N ALA A 188 -12.65 33.79 11.86
CA ALA A 188 -12.96 33.07 10.64
C ALA A 188 -13.54 31.71 11.00
N SER A 189 -14.85 31.73 11.27
CA SER A 189 -15.73 30.59 11.10
C SER A 189 -15.65 30.16 9.63
N GLY A 190 -14.80 29.17 9.34
CA GLY A 190 -14.85 28.41 8.11
C GLY A 190 -15.44 27.04 8.43
N THR A 191 -16.77 26.93 8.36
CA THR A 191 -17.46 25.65 8.23
C THR A 191 -16.90 24.94 7.01
N SER A 192 -15.99 24.00 7.22
CA SER A 192 -15.55 23.05 6.22
C SER A 192 -16.76 22.18 5.88
N THR A 193 -17.52 22.56 4.86
CA THR A 193 -18.59 21.74 4.31
C THR A 193 -17.93 20.52 3.68
N SER A 194 -17.93 19.39 4.39
CA SER A 194 -17.69 18.07 3.81
C SER A 194 -18.53 17.96 2.55
N ALA A 195 -17.90 17.90 1.37
CA ALA A 195 -18.65 17.73 0.13
C ALA A 195 -19.41 16.40 0.23
N GLY A 196 -20.74 16.47 0.28
CA GLY A 196 -21.58 15.31 0.59
C GLY A 196 -21.37 14.17 -0.39
N ALA A 197 -21.24 12.95 0.14
CA ALA A 197 -21.17 11.74 -0.66
C ALA A 197 -22.41 11.60 -1.54
N ARG A 198 -22.25 11.05 -2.75
CA ARG A 198 -23.36 10.77 -3.66
C ARG A 198 -24.18 9.60 -3.12
N THR A 199 -25.42 9.89 -2.73
CA THR A 199 -26.34 8.91 -2.13
C THR A 199 -27.33 8.32 -3.13
N SER A 200 -27.56 8.98 -4.27
CA SER A 200 -28.51 8.51 -5.29
C SER A 200 -28.15 8.97 -6.70
N GLY A 201 -28.65 8.26 -7.71
CA GLY A 201 -28.60 8.67 -9.11
C GLY A 201 -27.90 7.66 -10.00
N GLU A 202 -27.96 7.90 -11.31
CA GLU A 202 -27.34 7.08 -12.34
C GLU A 202 -26.35 7.93 -13.14
N VAL A 203 -25.15 7.40 -13.37
CA VAL A 203 -24.06 8.07 -14.08
C VAL A 203 -23.43 7.09 -15.06
N ARG A 204 -23.32 7.49 -16.32
CA ARG A 204 -22.54 6.74 -17.30
C ARG A 204 -21.08 7.15 -17.18
N VAL A 205 -20.20 6.17 -17.09
CA VAL A 205 -18.74 6.36 -17.09
C VAL A 205 -18.17 5.73 -18.36
N TRP A 206 -17.17 6.39 -18.92
CA TRP A 206 -16.51 5.90 -20.14
C TRP A 206 -15.57 4.71 -19.86
N SER A 207 -15.22 4.46 -18.59
CA SER A 207 -14.37 3.36 -18.16
C SER A 207 -14.83 2.76 -16.84
N ALA A 208 -15.02 1.45 -16.81
CA ALA A 208 -15.35 0.61 -15.67
C ALA A 208 -14.09 0.14 -14.93
N LEU A 209 -12.91 0.36 -15.51
CA LEU A 209 -11.64 -0.18 -15.01
C LEU A 209 -11.35 0.19 -13.54
N PRO A 210 -11.60 1.42 -13.05
CA PRO A 210 -11.46 1.72 -11.62
C PRO A 210 -12.26 0.78 -10.73
N PHE A 211 -13.52 0.48 -11.10
CA PHE A 211 -14.39 -0.42 -10.34
C PHE A 211 -13.88 -1.86 -10.36
N LEU A 212 -13.33 -2.31 -11.50
CA LEU A 212 -12.77 -3.67 -11.63
C LEU A 212 -11.56 -3.92 -10.74
N LEU A 213 -10.89 -2.87 -10.22
CA LEU A 213 -9.81 -3.03 -9.24
C LEU A 213 -10.32 -3.44 -7.85
N ALA A 214 -11.58 -3.14 -7.52
CA ALA A 214 -12.12 -3.35 -6.17
C ALA A 214 -12.11 -4.82 -5.77
N GLY A 215 -12.53 -5.74 -6.65
CA GLY A 215 -12.53 -7.18 -6.38
C GLY A 215 -11.13 -7.73 -6.06
N PRO A 216 -10.13 -7.56 -6.95
CA PRO A 216 -8.74 -7.90 -6.66
C PRO A 216 -8.20 -7.31 -5.35
N LEU A 217 -8.44 -6.02 -5.09
CA LEU A 217 -7.95 -5.34 -3.88
C LEU A 217 -8.67 -5.81 -2.61
N ALA A 218 -9.94 -6.19 -2.70
CA ALA A 218 -10.68 -6.74 -1.57
C ALA A 218 -10.16 -8.13 -1.19
N ARG A 219 -9.86 -9.00 -2.17
CA ARG A 219 -9.37 -10.36 -1.92
C ARG A 219 -8.05 -10.43 -1.16
N ILE A 220 -7.25 -9.38 -1.24
CA ILE A 220 -5.97 -9.28 -0.52
C ILE A 220 -6.09 -8.50 0.80
N GLY A 221 -7.31 -8.09 1.19
CA GLY A 221 -7.58 -7.30 2.40
C GLY A 221 -7.21 -5.82 2.30
N TYR A 222 -6.84 -5.32 1.11
CA TYR A 222 -6.44 -3.92 0.96
C TYR A 222 -7.62 -2.97 1.18
N LEU A 223 -8.82 -3.31 0.68
CA LEU A 223 -10.00 -2.46 0.90
C LEU A 223 -10.39 -2.39 2.38
N ASP A 224 -10.29 -3.51 3.09
CA ASP A 224 -10.59 -3.61 4.52
C ASP A 224 -9.60 -2.79 5.35
N ALA A 225 -8.35 -2.64 4.88
CA ALA A 225 -7.33 -1.84 5.55
C ALA A 225 -7.50 -0.31 5.37
N ILE A 226 -8.15 0.16 4.30
CA ILE A 226 -8.28 1.60 4.00
C ILE A 226 -8.98 2.37 5.13
N GLY A 227 -10.15 1.89 5.55
CA GLY A 227 -10.94 2.55 6.60
C GLY A 227 -10.16 2.69 7.92
N PRO A 228 -9.69 1.58 8.51
CA PRO A 228 -8.90 1.58 9.75
C PRO A 228 -7.59 2.35 9.67
N ALA A 229 -6.86 2.24 8.55
CA ALA A 229 -5.61 2.98 8.38
C ALA A 229 -5.87 4.49 8.42
N LEU A 230 -6.84 4.98 7.64
CA LEU A 230 -7.20 6.40 7.64
C LEU A 230 -7.85 6.84 8.95
N ALA A 231 -8.62 5.98 9.62
CA ALA A 231 -9.19 6.27 10.93
C ALA A 231 -8.10 6.53 12.00
N GLY A 232 -6.98 5.81 11.93
CA GLY A 232 -5.84 6.01 12.84
C GLY A 232 -5.17 7.39 12.74
N VAL A 233 -5.45 8.14 11.67
CA VAL A 233 -4.98 9.52 11.46
C VAL A 233 -6.13 10.52 11.29
N GLU A 234 -7.34 10.15 11.72
CA GLU A 234 -8.55 10.99 11.67
C GLU A 234 -9.00 11.40 10.24
N LEU A 235 -8.69 10.58 9.23
CA LEU A 235 -9.01 10.83 7.81
C LEU A 235 -10.01 9.82 7.21
N ALA A 236 -10.71 9.05 8.03
CA ALA A 236 -11.65 8.02 7.53
C ALA A 236 -12.70 8.59 6.57
N GLU A 237 -13.22 9.79 6.85
CA GLU A 237 -14.21 10.49 6.01
C GLU A 237 -13.63 10.97 4.66
N GLU A 238 -12.30 11.04 4.53
CA GLU A 238 -11.61 11.44 3.30
C GLU A 238 -11.19 10.23 2.44
N ALA A 239 -11.60 9.00 2.80
CA ALA A 239 -11.40 7.79 1.97
C ALA A 239 -11.84 7.95 0.49
N PRO A 240 -12.92 8.70 0.15
CA PRO A 240 -13.24 9.05 -1.23
C PRO A 240 -12.11 9.72 -2.02
N LEU A 241 -11.24 10.52 -1.38
CA LEU A 241 -10.11 11.15 -2.06
C LEU A 241 -9.01 10.15 -2.43
N LEU A 242 -8.76 9.14 -1.58
CA LEU A 242 -7.89 8.01 -1.90
C LEU A 242 -8.44 7.23 -3.11
N ALA A 243 -9.75 6.98 -3.13
CA ALA A 243 -10.40 6.29 -4.24
C ALA A 243 -10.33 7.08 -5.55
N ALA A 244 -10.53 8.41 -5.51
CA ALA A 244 -10.38 9.27 -6.67
C ALA A 244 -8.93 9.24 -7.21
N ALA A 245 -7.94 9.32 -6.33
CA ALA A 245 -6.53 9.20 -6.69
C ALA A 245 -6.23 7.82 -7.33
N LEU A 246 -6.75 6.74 -6.76
CA LEU A 246 -6.63 5.39 -7.31
C LEU A 246 -7.26 5.27 -8.71
N ALA A 247 -8.45 5.84 -8.93
CA ALA A 247 -9.09 5.83 -10.24
C ALA A 247 -8.23 6.53 -11.29
N TYR A 248 -7.61 7.67 -10.97
CA TYR A 248 -6.75 8.38 -11.91
C TYR A 248 -5.55 7.56 -12.40
N LYS A 249 -5.10 6.54 -11.66
CA LYS A 249 -4.02 5.65 -12.10
C LYS A 249 -4.38 4.74 -13.26
N VAL A 250 -5.67 4.49 -13.49
CA VAL A 250 -6.14 3.56 -14.53
C VAL A 250 -7.03 4.21 -15.58
N LEU A 251 -7.23 5.53 -15.49
CA LEU A 251 -7.95 6.34 -16.47
C LEU A 251 -6.98 6.91 -17.53
N GLY A 252 -7.39 7.97 -18.22
CA GLY A 252 -6.61 8.64 -19.25
C GLY A 252 -5.27 9.20 -18.75
N GLU A 253 -4.33 9.38 -19.68
CA GLU A 253 -3.04 9.99 -19.39
C GLU A 253 -3.17 11.50 -19.10
N THR A 254 -2.28 12.00 -18.25
CA THR A 254 -2.21 13.43 -17.96
C THR A 254 -1.60 14.19 -19.13
N THR A 255 -2.31 15.22 -19.59
CA THR A 255 -1.79 16.16 -20.59
C THR A 255 -0.91 17.20 -19.90
N ARG A 256 0.26 17.50 -20.50
CA ARG A 256 1.26 18.42 -19.92
C ARG A 256 1.70 18.05 -18.49
N GLY A 257 1.58 16.77 -18.12
CA GLY A 257 2.01 16.23 -16.83
C GLY A 257 1.09 16.50 -15.63
N TRP A 258 -0.02 17.25 -15.81
CA TRP A 258 -0.93 17.55 -14.69
C TRP A 258 -2.41 17.66 -15.06
N ARG A 259 -2.74 17.94 -16.33
CA ARG A 259 -4.13 18.21 -16.74
C ARG A 259 -4.85 16.94 -17.17
N ARG A 260 -6.00 16.67 -16.56
CA ARG A 260 -6.89 15.53 -16.88
C ARG A 260 -7.99 15.91 -17.86
N ALA A 261 -8.53 14.92 -18.58
CA ALA A 261 -9.73 15.12 -19.37
C ALA A 261 -10.97 15.15 -18.46
N GLU A 262 -12.01 15.88 -18.87
CA GLU A 262 -13.26 16.02 -18.10
C GLU A 262 -13.91 14.66 -17.80
N ARG A 263 -13.98 13.78 -18.80
CA ARG A 263 -14.47 12.40 -18.67
C ARG A 263 -13.71 11.58 -17.62
N ASP A 264 -12.42 11.86 -17.42
CA ASP A 264 -11.60 11.16 -16.42
C ASP A 264 -11.97 11.64 -15.02
N THR A 265 -12.15 12.95 -14.86
CA THR A 265 -12.64 13.55 -13.61
C THR A 265 -14.04 13.05 -13.24
N GLU A 266 -14.93 12.90 -14.21
CA GLU A 266 -16.28 12.36 -14.00
C GLU A 266 -16.24 10.88 -13.58
N ALA A 267 -15.44 10.05 -14.27
CA ALA A 267 -15.29 8.64 -13.94
C ALA A 267 -14.65 8.43 -12.55
N ALA A 268 -13.61 9.21 -12.23
CA ALA A 268 -12.97 9.17 -10.90
C ALA A 268 -13.93 9.61 -9.79
N ALA A 269 -14.70 10.68 -10.00
CA ALA A 269 -15.72 11.13 -9.05
C ALA A 269 -16.80 10.06 -8.84
N ALA A 270 -17.26 9.40 -9.92
CA ALA A 270 -18.21 8.31 -9.81
C ALA A 270 -17.65 7.12 -9.01
N PHE A 271 -16.41 6.70 -9.29
CA PHE A 271 -15.76 5.63 -8.52
C PHE A 271 -15.61 5.97 -7.03
N ALA A 272 -15.25 7.21 -6.72
CA ALA A 272 -15.11 7.71 -5.36
C ALA A 272 -16.43 8.01 -4.65
N GLY A 273 -17.58 7.95 -5.34
CA GLY A 273 -18.86 8.38 -4.78
C GLY A 273 -18.92 9.89 -4.48
N LEU A 274 -18.14 10.71 -5.18
CA LEU A 274 -18.09 12.17 -5.05
C LEU A 274 -18.87 12.88 -6.16
N PRO A 275 -19.32 14.12 -5.92
CA PRO A 275 -19.76 15.00 -7.01
C PRO A 275 -18.55 15.46 -7.85
N PRO A 276 -18.65 15.48 -9.19
CA PRO A 276 -17.62 16.08 -10.02
C PRO A 276 -17.72 17.62 -10.01
N PRO A 277 -16.60 18.34 -10.22
CA PRO A 277 -15.23 17.81 -10.30
C PRO A 277 -14.64 17.54 -8.90
N VAL A 278 -13.71 16.57 -8.82
CA VAL A 278 -12.87 16.40 -7.62
C VAL A 278 -11.83 17.52 -7.60
N ALA A 279 -11.85 18.36 -6.57
CA ALA A 279 -10.94 19.49 -6.45
C ALA A 279 -9.48 19.02 -6.24
N GLU A 280 -8.55 19.55 -7.02
CA GLU A 280 -7.13 19.19 -6.95
C GLU A 280 -6.49 19.64 -5.63
N GLU A 281 -6.97 20.76 -5.07
CA GLU A 281 -6.52 21.27 -3.77
C GLU A 281 -6.86 20.28 -2.65
N ARG A 282 -8.06 19.67 -2.68
CA ARG A 282 -8.44 18.64 -1.71
C ARG A 282 -7.58 17.40 -1.82
N LEU A 283 -7.24 16.96 -3.04
CA LEU A 283 -6.33 15.82 -3.24
C LEU A 283 -4.92 16.14 -2.72
N THR A 284 -4.43 17.35 -2.93
CA THR A 284 -3.12 17.79 -2.46
C THR A 284 -3.08 17.91 -0.93
N ASP A 285 -4.13 18.45 -0.33
CA ASP A 285 -4.28 18.54 1.13
C ASP A 285 -4.37 17.16 1.77
N PHE A 286 -5.17 16.27 1.18
CA PHE A 286 -5.26 14.87 1.61
C PHE A 286 -3.93 14.14 1.48
N ALA A 287 -3.21 14.30 0.37
CA ALA A 287 -1.90 13.66 0.16
C ALA A 287 -0.91 13.98 1.28
N ARG A 288 -0.91 15.25 1.73
CA ARG A 288 -0.07 15.73 2.83
C ARG A 288 -0.52 15.19 4.19
N GLN A 289 -1.83 15.16 4.45
CA GLN A 289 -2.36 14.70 5.74
C GLN A 289 -2.29 13.17 5.90
N ALA A 290 -2.48 12.43 4.81
CA ALA A 290 -2.52 10.97 4.83
C ALA A 290 -1.14 10.32 5.00
N GLY A 291 -0.05 11.08 4.87
CA GLY A 291 1.34 10.59 4.91
C GLY A 291 1.61 9.48 5.94
N PRO A 292 1.23 9.63 7.22
CA PRO A 292 1.50 8.60 8.23
C PRO A 292 0.73 7.28 8.03
N ALA A 293 -0.43 7.32 7.36
CA ALA A 293 -1.28 6.14 7.11
C ALA A 293 -0.90 5.38 5.83
N LEU A 294 -0.29 6.07 4.84
CA LEU A 294 0.05 5.48 3.55
C LEU A 294 1.00 4.26 3.66
N PRO A 295 2.05 4.27 4.49
CA PRO A 295 2.92 3.09 4.63
C PRO A 295 2.22 1.85 5.22
N VAL A 296 1.14 2.01 5.99
CA VAL A 296 0.34 0.87 6.46
C VAL A 296 -0.37 0.21 5.29
N LEU A 297 -0.94 1.02 4.39
CA LEU A 297 -1.58 0.52 3.17
C LEU A 297 -0.55 -0.16 2.25
N ASP A 298 0.61 0.46 2.05
CA ASP A 298 1.70 -0.12 1.26
C ASP A 298 2.20 -1.44 1.86
N GLY A 299 2.32 -1.52 3.18
CA GLY A 299 2.71 -2.73 3.90
C GLY A 299 1.73 -3.88 3.73
N VAL A 300 0.41 -3.61 3.74
CA VAL A 300 -0.62 -4.63 3.46
C VAL A 300 -0.50 -5.18 2.04
N LEU A 301 -0.27 -4.31 1.04
CA LEU A 301 0.00 -4.73 -0.34
C LEU A 301 1.25 -5.60 -0.41
N ALA A 302 2.35 -5.13 0.19
CA ALA A 302 3.64 -5.81 0.19
C ALA A 302 3.54 -7.21 0.80
N LEU A 303 2.92 -7.35 1.98
CA LEU A 303 2.75 -8.65 2.64
C LEU A 303 1.97 -9.65 1.78
N SER A 304 0.93 -9.19 1.10
CA SER A 304 0.16 -10.05 0.18
C SER A 304 1.04 -10.57 -0.97
N VAL A 305 1.89 -9.72 -1.55
CA VAL A 305 2.77 -10.13 -2.66
C VAL A 305 3.91 -11.00 -2.15
N CYS A 306 4.60 -10.62 -1.07
CA CYS A 306 5.70 -11.40 -0.50
C CYS A 306 5.26 -12.82 -0.10
N ARG A 307 4.04 -12.99 0.42
CA ARG A 307 3.50 -14.32 0.77
C ARG A 307 3.29 -15.22 -0.45
N GLY A 308 2.92 -14.62 -1.59
CA GLY A 308 2.65 -15.35 -2.84
C GLY A 308 3.89 -15.55 -3.70
N HIS A 309 5.01 -14.91 -3.37
CA HIS A 309 6.24 -14.97 -4.15
C HIS A 309 6.98 -16.30 -3.93
N ASP A 310 7.49 -16.89 -5.02
CA ASP A 310 8.41 -18.03 -4.96
C ASP A 310 9.85 -17.51 -4.86
N PRO A 311 10.60 -17.80 -3.77
CA PRO A 311 11.98 -17.34 -3.61
C PRO A 311 12.96 -17.85 -4.69
N ALA A 312 12.56 -18.84 -5.50
CA ALA A 312 13.33 -19.29 -6.66
C ALA A 312 13.23 -18.33 -7.86
N ASP A 313 12.16 -17.53 -7.91
CA ASP A 313 11.97 -16.51 -8.93
C ASP A 313 12.66 -15.20 -8.52
N PRO A 314 13.21 -14.45 -9.48
CA PRO A 314 13.89 -13.21 -9.17
C PRO A 314 12.90 -12.11 -8.79
N LEU A 315 13.40 -11.11 -8.05
CA LEU A 315 12.76 -9.80 -7.96
C LEU A 315 13.35 -8.86 -9.01
N LEU A 316 12.57 -7.89 -9.45
CA LEU A 316 13.00 -6.82 -10.35
C LEU A 316 13.12 -5.53 -9.57
N LEU A 317 14.17 -4.77 -9.85
CA LEU A 317 14.40 -3.45 -9.28
C LEU A 317 14.63 -2.44 -10.40
N THR A 318 13.88 -1.34 -10.38
CA THR A 318 14.05 -0.24 -11.34
C THR A 318 13.98 1.11 -10.64
N GLY A 319 14.62 2.12 -11.21
CA GLY A 319 14.35 3.51 -10.84
C GLY A 319 12.95 3.93 -11.33
N ALA A 320 12.22 4.66 -10.50
CA ALA A 320 10.90 5.21 -10.80
C ALA A 320 10.74 6.58 -10.13
N ASP A 321 10.59 7.65 -10.93
CA ASP A 321 10.57 9.06 -10.50
C ASP A 321 11.67 9.40 -9.46
N ASP A 322 11.29 9.51 -8.18
CA ASP A 322 12.14 9.92 -7.06
C ASP A 322 12.66 8.74 -6.23
N GLY A 323 12.50 7.50 -6.69
CA GLY A 323 12.88 6.33 -5.91
C GLY A 323 13.12 5.05 -6.70
N LEU A 324 13.03 3.95 -5.97
CA LEU A 324 13.27 2.59 -6.39
C LEU A 324 11.98 1.78 -6.27
N LEU A 325 11.56 1.15 -7.36
CA LEU A 325 10.39 0.28 -7.43
C LEU A 325 10.85 -1.19 -7.47
N LEU A 326 10.43 -1.96 -6.48
CA LEU A 326 10.67 -3.40 -6.36
C LEU A 326 9.41 -4.17 -6.80
N LEU A 327 9.60 -5.14 -7.70
CA LEU A 327 8.52 -5.93 -8.31
C LEU A 327 8.85 -7.42 -8.24
N ASP A 328 7.82 -8.25 -8.17
CA ASP A 328 7.89 -9.66 -8.52
C ASP A 328 8.04 -9.83 -10.05
N ALA A 329 8.97 -10.67 -10.49
CA ALA A 329 9.27 -10.82 -11.93
C ALA A 329 8.19 -11.56 -12.73
N HIS A 330 7.41 -12.42 -12.07
CA HIS A 330 6.55 -13.38 -12.74
C HIS A 330 5.24 -12.74 -13.23
N GLY A 331 4.66 -11.84 -12.45
CA GLY A 331 3.45 -11.08 -12.83
C GLY A 331 3.60 -9.57 -12.85
N MET A 332 4.82 -9.03 -12.65
CA MET A 332 5.07 -7.60 -12.44
C MET A 332 4.25 -7.04 -11.26
N PHE A 333 4.10 -7.85 -10.21
CA PHE A 333 3.39 -7.44 -9.00
C PHE A 333 4.27 -6.47 -8.20
N PRO A 334 3.81 -5.26 -7.88
CA PRO A 334 4.59 -4.30 -7.10
C PRO A 334 4.68 -4.75 -5.64
N ILE A 335 5.88 -4.70 -5.08
CA ILE A 335 6.15 -5.05 -3.68
C ILE A 335 6.35 -3.79 -2.85
N ALA A 336 7.22 -2.89 -3.30
CA ALA A 336 7.58 -1.69 -2.55
C ALA A 336 8.07 -0.58 -3.46
N TRP A 337 7.92 0.67 -3.00
CA TRP A 337 8.53 1.83 -3.62
C TRP A 337 9.15 2.74 -2.56
N THR A 338 10.47 2.77 -2.52
CA THR A 338 11.26 3.50 -1.51
C THR A 338 12.17 4.53 -2.16
N SER A 339 12.63 5.53 -1.41
CA SER A 339 13.62 6.50 -1.91
C SER A 339 15.04 5.92 -1.98
N GLU A 340 15.33 4.90 -1.18
CA GLU A 340 16.67 4.31 -1.01
C GLU A 340 16.65 2.78 -0.91
N ALA A 341 17.80 2.17 -1.19
CA ALA A 341 17.96 0.72 -1.23
C ALA A 341 17.75 0.06 0.15
N ALA A 342 18.13 0.75 1.24
CA ALA A 342 17.96 0.24 2.60
C ALA A 342 16.49 -0.06 2.93
N GLY A 343 15.57 0.81 2.48
CA GLY A 343 14.14 0.61 2.65
C GLY A 343 13.58 -0.63 1.94
N LEU A 344 14.28 -1.20 0.96
CA LEU A 344 13.84 -2.41 0.25
C LEU A 344 14.23 -3.71 0.96
N LEU A 345 15.22 -3.67 1.86
CA LEU A 345 15.77 -4.87 2.48
C LEU A 345 14.71 -5.66 3.27
N PRO A 346 13.86 -5.03 4.10
CA PRO A 346 12.80 -5.77 4.80
C PRO A 346 11.86 -6.52 3.83
N HIS A 347 11.53 -5.91 2.69
CA HIS A 347 10.70 -6.54 1.66
C HIS A 347 11.40 -7.72 0.97
N TRP A 348 12.68 -7.56 0.63
CA TRP A 348 13.51 -8.62 0.04
C TRP A 348 13.68 -9.81 0.99
N GLU A 349 13.88 -9.56 2.28
CA GLU A 349 13.96 -10.60 3.30
C GLU A 349 12.64 -11.35 3.46
N THR A 350 11.51 -10.62 3.46
CA THR A 350 10.17 -11.20 3.52
C THR A 350 9.86 -12.07 2.30
N CYS A 351 10.45 -11.75 1.13
CA CYS A 351 10.37 -12.56 -0.08
C CYS A 351 11.29 -13.80 -0.06
N GLY A 352 12.04 -14.07 1.03
CA GLY A 352 12.93 -15.22 1.12
C GLY A 352 14.32 -15.00 0.52
N ARG A 353 14.74 -13.74 0.35
CA ARG A 353 16.07 -13.34 -0.18
C ARG A 353 16.40 -13.83 -1.60
N PRO A 354 15.49 -13.68 -2.58
CA PRO A 354 15.71 -14.07 -3.98
C PRO A 354 16.81 -13.21 -4.65
N PRO A 355 17.35 -13.66 -5.80
CA PRO A 355 18.20 -12.81 -6.64
C PRO A 355 17.43 -11.60 -7.20
N VAL A 356 18.10 -10.46 -7.32
CA VAL A 356 17.52 -9.21 -7.83
C VAL A 356 18.06 -8.87 -9.23
N LEU A 357 17.16 -8.62 -10.17
CA LEU A 357 17.48 -8.12 -11.50
C LEU A 357 17.26 -6.61 -11.54
N LEU A 358 18.33 -5.85 -11.75
CA LEU A 358 18.22 -4.40 -11.87
C LEU A 358 17.99 -4.03 -13.33
N CYS A 359 16.77 -3.59 -13.61
CA CYS A 359 16.30 -3.15 -14.90
C CYS A 359 16.88 -1.77 -15.28
N ASP A 360 16.84 -1.46 -16.57
CA ASP A 360 17.34 -0.19 -17.10
C ASP A 360 16.45 0.97 -16.63
N GLY A 361 16.94 1.73 -15.66
CA GLY A 361 16.28 2.93 -15.12
C GLY A 361 17.29 3.83 -14.38
N PRO A 362 16.97 5.10 -14.14
CA PRO A 362 17.83 6.00 -13.39
C PRO A 362 17.88 5.54 -11.92
N LEU A 363 18.92 4.80 -11.55
CA LEU A 363 19.12 4.37 -10.15
C LEU A 363 19.70 5.53 -9.33
N PRO A 364 19.24 5.75 -8.09
CA PRO A 364 19.90 6.65 -7.15
C PRO A 364 21.38 6.28 -6.98
N PRO A 365 22.29 7.27 -6.90
CA PRO A 365 23.70 7.01 -6.65
C PRO A 365 23.90 6.22 -5.34
N GLY A 366 24.77 5.20 -5.37
CA GLY A 366 25.02 4.35 -4.20
C GLY A 366 24.19 3.08 -4.14
N THR A 367 23.08 2.98 -4.88
CA THR A 367 22.18 1.80 -4.88
C THR A 367 22.93 0.47 -5.01
N LEU A 368 23.86 0.34 -5.97
CA LEU A 368 24.63 -0.91 -6.16
C LEU A 368 25.53 -1.24 -4.96
N ARG A 369 26.11 -0.22 -4.34
CA ARG A 369 26.96 -0.39 -3.14
C ARG A 369 26.13 -0.82 -1.95
N ASP A 370 24.98 -0.20 -1.75
CA ASP A 370 24.12 -0.47 -0.60
C ASP A 370 23.57 -1.90 -0.68
N LEU A 371 23.07 -2.30 -1.86
CA LEU A 371 22.63 -3.68 -2.11
C LEU A 371 23.75 -4.70 -1.90
N ALA A 372 24.95 -4.42 -2.41
CA ALA A 372 26.10 -5.31 -2.21
C ALA A 372 26.53 -5.39 -0.75
N SER A 373 26.51 -4.28 0.00
CA SER A 373 26.83 -4.26 1.43
C SER A 373 25.80 -5.01 2.28
N ALA A 374 24.54 -5.03 1.82
CA ALA A 374 23.47 -5.83 2.41
C ALA A 374 23.53 -7.32 1.99
N GLY A 375 24.48 -7.69 1.12
CA GLY A 375 24.63 -9.07 0.63
C GLY A 375 23.56 -9.50 -0.35
N VAL A 376 22.85 -8.55 -0.99
CA VAL A 376 21.82 -8.86 -1.98
C VAL A 376 22.47 -9.40 -3.26
N PRO A 377 22.19 -10.65 -3.67
CA PRO A 377 22.68 -11.16 -4.94
C PRO A 377 21.94 -10.45 -6.08
N PHE A 378 22.67 -9.78 -6.96
CA PHE A 378 22.06 -9.07 -8.07
C PHE A 378 22.78 -9.21 -9.40
N LEU A 379 22.04 -8.96 -10.48
CA LEU A 379 22.49 -8.88 -11.85
C LEU A 379 21.97 -7.60 -12.51
N THR A 380 22.81 -6.90 -13.27
CA THR A 380 22.43 -5.64 -13.91
C THR A 380 23.11 -5.41 -15.27
N SER A 381 22.41 -4.70 -16.15
CA SER A 381 22.94 -4.02 -17.35
C SER A 381 23.26 -2.54 -17.10
N VAL A 382 22.97 -2.02 -15.92
CA VAL A 382 23.31 -0.64 -15.54
C VAL A 382 24.81 -0.53 -15.35
N ARG A 383 25.40 0.47 -16.00
CA ARG A 383 26.83 0.70 -15.93
C ARG A 383 27.25 1.12 -14.50
N PRO A 384 28.17 0.40 -13.85
CA PRO A 384 28.62 0.74 -12.51
C PRO A 384 29.38 2.06 -12.46
N LEU A 385 29.29 2.73 -11.31
CA LEU A 385 30.10 3.90 -10.97
C LEU A 385 31.44 3.47 -10.36
N ARG A 386 32.37 4.42 -10.23
CA ARG A 386 33.66 4.17 -9.59
C ARG A 386 33.43 3.80 -8.12
N GLY A 387 33.97 2.66 -7.71
CA GLY A 387 33.90 2.18 -6.31
C GLY A 387 32.66 1.36 -6.01
N ASP A 388 31.85 0.99 -7.02
CA ASP A 388 30.81 -0.01 -6.83
C ASP A 388 31.44 -1.41 -6.77
N PRO A 389 31.10 -2.24 -5.76
CA PRO A 389 31.68 -3.56 -5.53
C PRO A 389 31.02 -4.61 -6.46
N VAL A 390 31.29 -4.51 -7.76
CA VAL A 390 30.69 -5.35 -8.79
C VAL A 390 31.72 -5.99 -9.71
N ALA A 391 31.45 -7.22 -10.11
CA ALA A 391 32.26 -7.97 -11.06
C ALA A 391 31.59 -7.98 -12.44
N ARG A 392 32.39 -7.78 -13.51
CA ARG A 392 31.90 -7.90 -14.88
C ARG A 392 31.74 -9.38 -15.25
N LEU A 393 30.60 -9.73 -15.81
CA LEU A 393 30.32 -11.07 -16.30
C LEU A 393 30.91 -11.30 -17.70
N PRO A 394 31.40 -12.51 -18.00
CA PRO A 394 31.83 -12.90 -19.35
C PRO A 394 30.60 -13.20 -20.23
N TRP A 395 29.80 -12.16 -20.51
CA TRP A 395 28.56 -12.24 -21.28
C TRP A 395 28.65 -11.49 -22.61
N ARG A 396 27.69 -11.74 -23.52
CA ARG A 396 27.67 -11.14 -24.86
C ARG A 396 27.53 -9.61 -24.82
N THR A 397 26.74 -9.12 -23.87
CA THR A 397 26.58 -7.71 -23.55
C THR A 397 27.26 -7.41 -22.21
N PRO A 398 27.67 -6.16 -21.95
CA PRO A 398 28.16 -5.77 -20.64
C PRO A 398 27.08 -6.03 -19.58
N LEU A 399 27.34 -7.01 -18.72
CA LEU A 399 26.55 -7.31 -17.52
C LEU A 399 27.47 -7.35 -16.31
N TRP A 400 26.91 -7.02 -15.16
CA TRP A 400 27.60 -6.99 -13.89
C TRP A 400 26.80 -7.74 -12.83
N SER A 401 27.52 -8.33 -11.88
CA SER A 401 26.94 -8.94 -10.68
C SER A 401 27.58 -8.38 -9.43
N ALA A 402 26.92 -8.53 -8.29
CA ALA A 402 27.55 -8.30 -6.99
C ALA A 402 28.87 -9.09 -6.88
N GLU A 403 29.91 -8.45 -6.34
CA GLU A 403 31.21 -9.11 -6.14
C GLU A 403 31.07 -10.29 -5.16
N GLY A 404 31.66 -11.44 -5.49
CA GLY A 404 31.57 -12.65 -4.68
C GLY A 404 30.27 -13.45 -4.82
N ALA A 405 29.26 -12.94 -5.52
CA ALA A 405 28.05 -13.70 -5.85
C ALA A 405 28.26 -14.58 -7.10
N ALA A 406 27.80 -15.83 -7.04
CA ALA A 406 27.77 -16.71 -8.21
C ALA A 406 26.57 -16.32 -9.10
N PRO A 407 26.78 -15.82 -10.33
CA PRO A 407 25.69 -15.37 -11.17
C PRO A 407 24.90 -16.54 -11.77
N ASP A 408 23.57 -16.46 -11.76
CA ASP A 408 22.72 -17.33 -12.56
C ASP A 408 22.65 -16.81 -14.00
N LEU A 409 23.22 -17.57 -14.94
CA LEU A 409 23.26 -17.20 -16.36
C LEU A 409 21.89 -17.29 -17.05
N ARG A 410 20.93 -18.02 -16.48
CA ARG A 410 19.54 -18.03 -16.97
C ARG A 410 18.93 -16.63 -16.80
N LEU A 411 19.09 -16.04 -15.63
CA LEU A 411 18.61 -14.70 -15.33
C LEU A 411 19.25 -13.63 -16.23
N ALA A 412 20.52 -13.80 -16.61
CA ALA A 412 21.19 -12.94 -17.56
C ALA A 412 20.56 -12.95 -18.96
N ALA A 413 19.94 -14.06 -19.37
CA ALA A 413 19.22 -14.16 -20.64
C ALA A 413 17.80 -13.55 -20.57
N GLU A 414 17.16 -13.58 -19.39
CA GLU A 414 15.81 -13.08 -19.17
C GLU A 414 15.76 -11.56 -18.91
N LEU A 415 16.84 -10.98 -18.38
CA LEU A 415 16.92 -9.56 -17.99
C LEU A 415 16.37 -8.57 -19.04
N PRO A 416 16.71 -8.65 -20.35
CA PRO A 416 16.21 -7.68 -21.33
C PRO A 416 14.69 -7.65 -21.45
N ALA A 417 14.03 -8.82 -21.41
CA ALA A 417 12.58 -8.91 -21.51
C ALA A 417 11.88 -8.38 -20.24
N HIS A 418 12.50 -8.56 -19.07
CA HIS A 418 12.02 -7.96 -17.82
C HIS A 418 12.20 -6.44 -17.83
N ALA A 419 13.36 -5.94 -18.29
CA ALA A 419 13.64 -4.52 -18.36
C ALA A 419 12.65 -3.78 -19.28
N GLU A 420 12.31 -4.34 -20.43
CA GLU A 420 11.29 -3.77 -21.34
C GLU A 420 9.92 -3.67 -20.67
N ARG A 421 9.45 -4.76 -20.03
CA ARG A 421 8.16 -4.75 -19.31
C ARG A 421 8.14 -3.79 -18.12
N CYS A 422 9.24 -3.69 -17.37
CA CYS A 422 9.37 -2.70 -16.29
C CYS A 422 9.31 -1.27 -16.84
N ALA A 423 10.00 -0.98 -17.95
CA ALA A 423 9.96 0.33 -18.58
C ALA A 423 8.55 0.69 -19.07
N ASP A 424 7.82 -0.26 -19.65
CA ASP A 424 6.41 -0.10 -20.05
C ASP A 424 5.51 0.21 -18.85
N LEU A 425 5.70 -0.50 -17.73
CA LEU A 425 4.95 -0.28 -16.49
C LEU A 425 5.23 1.11 -15.90
N VAL A 426 6.51 1.48 -15.77
CA VAL A 426 6.91 2.81 -15.27
C VAL A 426 6.38 3.91 -16.19
N THR A 427 6.48 3.74 -17.51
CA THR A 427 5.94 4.70 -18.47
C THR A 427 4.43 4.85 -18.29
N ALA A 428 3.69 3.74 -18.28
CA ALA A 428 2.23 3.76 -18.26
C ALA A 428 1.66 4.27 -16.92
N LEU A 429 2.17 3.76 -15.81
CA LEU A 429 1.60 4.01 -14.49
C LEU A 429 2.33 5.10 -13.73
N VAL A 430 3.65 5.18 -13.74
CA VAL A 430 4.38 6.21 -12.97
C VAL A 430 4.32 7.56 -13.69
N THR A 431 4.71 7.59 -14.96
CA THR A 431 4.87 8.88 -15.67
C THR A 431 3.59 9.35 -16.37
N GLY A 432 2.86 8.45 -17.03
CA GLY A 432 1.72 8.82 -17.88
C GLY A 432 0.46 9.21 -17.09
N ARG A 433 0.24 8.61 -15.92
CA ARG A 433 -1.03 8.68 -15.17
C ARG A 433 -0.83 9.16 -13.74
N ARG A 434 -0.37 10.40 -13.57
CA ARG A 434 -0.19 10.99 -12.24
C ARG A 434 -1.53 11.24 -11.54
N ALA A 435 -1.72 10.63 -10.38
CA ALA A 435 -2.91 10.76 -9.55
C ALA A 435 -2.99 12.09 -8.82
N VAL A 436 -1.86 12.62 -8.32
CA VAL A 436 -1.80 13.91 -7.61
C VAL A 436 -0.53 14.68 -8.01
N PRO A 437 -0.45 15.17 -9.27
CA PRO A 437 0.75 15.77 -9.86
C PRO A 437 1.22 17.05 -9.17
N LEU A 438 0.37 17.71 -8.37
CA LEU A 438 0.70 18.93 -7.64
C LEU A 438 1.12 18.68 -6.18
N ALA A 439 0.99 17.45 -5.68
CA ALA A 439 1.49 17.10 -4.35
C ALA A 439 3.03 17.04 -4.35
N ARG A 440 3.63 17.53 -3.27
CA ARG A 440 5.09 17.57 -3.12
C ARG A 440 5.68 16.23 -2.70
N ASP A 441 4.99 15.53 -1.80
CA ASP A 441 5.62 14.48 -0.99
C ASP A 441 5.58 13.08 -1.63
N GLY A 442 4.97 12.95 -2.82
CA GLY A 442 4.95 11.72 -3.64
C GLY A 442 4.29 10.49 -3.01
N GLY A 443 4.06 10.46 -1.69
CA GLY A 443 3.59 9.29 -0.95
C GLY A 443 2.28 8.76 -1.47
N LEU A 444 1.27 9.64 -1.61
CA LEU A 444 -0.03 9.21 -2.13
C LEU A 444 0.08 8.67 -3.56
N GLU A 445 0.91 9.31 -4.39
CA GLU A 445 1.17 8.87 -5.76
C GLU A 445 1.78 7.46 -5.78
N ARG A 446 2.77 7.18 -4.93
CA ARG A 446 3.38 5.85 -4.78
C ARG A 446 2.34 4.83 -4.34
N THR A 447 1.62 5.08 -3.25
CA THR A 447 0.62 4.15 -2.69
C THR A 447 -0.47 3.79 -3.70
N VAL A 448 -1.08 4.79 -4.36
CA VAL A 448 -2.11 4.48 -5.36
C VAL A 448 -1.54 3.82 -6.61
N THR A 449 -0.27 4.08 -6.95
CA THR A 449 0.41 3.37 -8.05
C THR A 449 0.64 1.90 -7.71
N LEU A 450 1.10 1.59 -6.50
CA LEU A 450 1.26 0.21 -6.02
C LEU A 450 -0.09 -0.53 -6.03
N ALA A 451 -1.14 0.09 -5.47
CA ALA A 451 -2.48 -0.50 -5.45
C ALA A 451 -3.04 -0.72 -6.87
N ALA A 452 -2.92 0.27 -7.77
CA ALA A 452 -3.39 0.15 -9.14
C ALA A 452 -2.63 -0.95 -9.91
N ALA A 453 -1.30 -0.96 -9.83
CA ALA A 453 -0.47 -1.95 -10.49
C ALA A 453 -0.76 -3.37 -9.96
N LEU A 454 -0.95 -3.55 -8.65
CA LEU A 454 -1.33 -4.84 -8.06
C LEU A 454 -2.71 -5.31 -8.53
N GLY A 455 -3.71 -4.42 -8.53
CA GLY A 455 -5.05 -4.73 -9.03
C GLY A 455 -5.04 -5.13 -10.51
N LEU A 456 -4.31 -4.37 -11.35
CA LEU A 456 -4.15 -4.66 -12.77
C LEU A 456 -3.36 -5.96 -13.03
N ALA A 457 -2.28 -6.21 -12.30
CA ALA A 457 -1.52 -7.46 -12.36
C ALA A 457 -2.41 -8.65 -12.01
N THR A 458 -3.23 -8.52 -10.96
CA THR A 458 -4.15 -9.59 -10.53
C THR A 458 -5.20 -9.89 -11.58
N ILE A 459 -5.74 -8.86 -12.25
CA ILE A 459 -6.65 -9.06 -13.40
C ILE A 459 -5.93 -9.81 -14.53
N ALA A 460 -4.72 -9.40 -14.88
CA ALA A 460 -3.97 -10.01 -15.97
C ALA A 460 -3.64 -11.47 -15.68
N TRP A 461 -3.17 -11.72 -14.47
CA TRP A 461 -2.87 -13.03 -13.94
C TRP A 461 -4.10 -13.95 -13.98
N THR A 462 -5.24 -13.46 -13.49
CA THR A 462 -6.49 -14.24 -13.43
C THR A 462 -6.98 -14.64 -14.82
N LEU A 463 -6.88 -13.74 -15.80
CA LEU A 463 -7.49 -13.95 -17.11
C LEU A 463 -6.56 -14.62 -18.13
N TRP A 464 -5.24 -14.42 -18.02
CA TRP A 464 -4.34 -14.66 -19.15
C TRP A 464 -3.05 -15.42 -18.83
N ARG A 465 -2.72 -15.71 -17.56
CA ARG A 465 -1.46 -16.39 -17.18
C ARG A 465 -1.19 -17.71 -17.92
N ASP A 466 -2.23 -18.44 -18.30
CA ASP A 466 -2.11 -19.73 -18.99
C ASP A 466 -1.83 -19.59 -20.50
N ARG A 467 -1.87 -18.37 -21.05
CA ARG A 467 -1.81 -18.10 -22.50
C ARG A 467 -0.73 -17.10 -22.91
N GLU A 468 -0.43 -16.13 -22.06
CA GLU A 468 0.59 -15.10 -22.30
C GLU A 468 1.17 -14.62 -20.97
N THR A 469 2.33 -13.96 -21.02
CA THR A 469 2.97 -13.40 -19.82
C THR A 469 2.09 -12.31 -19.23
N PRO A 470 1.60 -12.44 -17.98
CA PRO A 470 0.76 -11.44 -17.36
C PRO A 470 1.56 -10.19 -16.99
N ASP A 471 1.00 -9.01 -17.26
CA ASP A 471 1.53 -7.73 -16.79
C ASP A 471 0.38 -6.70 -16.58
N PRO A 472 0.55 -5.71 -15.68
CA PRO A 472 -0.44 -4.66 -15.43
C PRO A 472 -0.89 -3.86 -16.66
N VAL A 473 0.03 -3.61 -17.58
CA VAL A 473 -0.21 -2.76 -18.76
C VAL A 473 -1.14 -3.48 -19.74
N LEU A 474 -1.10 -4.81 -19.80
CA LEU A 474 -2.03 -5.64 -20.57
C LEU A 474 -3.49 -5.44 -20.12
N SER A 475 -3.75 -5.49 -18.82
CA SER A 475 -5.08 -5.21 -18.24
C SER A 475 -5.54 -3.81 -18.57
N LEU A 476 -4.65 -2.83 -18.37
CA LEU A 476 -4.92 -1.42 -18.66
C LEU A 476 -5.33 -1.24 -20.13
N ARG A 477 -4.55 -1.78 -21.08
CA ARG A 477 -4.84 -1.67 -22.52
C ARG A 477 -6.15 -2.34 -22.92
N ARG A 478 -6.49 -3.50 -22.35
CA ARG A 478 -7.67 -4.30 -22.75
C ARG A 478 -9.00 -3.77 -22.19
N PHE A 479 -8.96 -3.06 -21.06
CA PHE A 479 -10.14 -2.59 -20.36
C PHE A 479 -10.26 -1.07 -20.23
N ALA A 480 -9.30 -0.29 -20.74
CA ALA A 480 -9.33 1.18 -20.65
C ALA A 480 -10.63 1.81 -21.18
N ASP A 481 -11.17 1.29 -22.29
CA ASP A 481 -12.37 1.77 -22.97
C ASP A 481 -13.65 0.98 -22.60
N LEU A 482 -13.62 0.14 -21.57
CA LEU A 482 -14.80 -0.62 -21.15
C LEU A 482 -15.78 0.31 -20.42
N GLU A 483 -16.76 0.86 -21.12
CA GLU A 483 -17.77 1.74 -20.50
C GLU A 483 -18.61 1.02 -19.42
N ALA A 484 -19.26 1.78 -18.54
CA ALA A 484 -20.25 1.25 -17.60
C ALA A 484 -21.32 2.29 -17.21
N THR A 485 -22.42 1.79 -16.66
CA THR A 485 -23.45 2.60 -16.01
C THR A 485 -23.43 2.33 -14.51
N VAL A 486 -23.23 3.39 -13.72
CA VAL A 486 -23.11 3.33 -12.26
C VAL A 486 -24.35 3.90 -11.62
N ARG A 487 -25.03 3.11 -10.78
CA ARG A 487 -26.23 3.52 -10.04
C ARG A 487 -25.96 3.49 -8.54
N PHE A 488 -26.17 4.63 -7.89
CA PHE A 488 -26.01 4.79 -6.45
C PHE A 488 -27.35 4.52 -5.76
N GLU A 489 -27.33 3.60 -4.81
CA GLU A 489 -28.45 3.26 -3.93
C GLU A 489 -28.03 3.48 -2.47
N ALA A 490 -28.99 3.33 -1.54
CA ALA A 490 -28.74 3.53 -0.12
C ALA A 490 -27.74 2.52 0.46
N THR A 491 -27.82 1.25 0.04
CA THR A 491 -27.00 0.16 0.58
C THR A 491 -26.01 -0.42 -0.44
N ALA A 492 -26.10 -0.03 -1.71
CA ALA A 492 -25.27 -0.57 -2.77
C ALA A 492 -24.90 0.47 -3.83
N VAL A 493 -23.80 0.22 -4.54
CA VAL A 493 -23.46 0.88 -5.79
C VAL A 493 -23.42 -0.19 -6.87
N ARG A 494 -24.30 -0.08 -7.88
CA ARG A 494 -24.43 -1.06 -8.95
C ARG A 494 -23.69 -0.59 -10.19
N VAL A 495 -22.76 -1.40 -10.69
CA VAL A 495 -22.00 -1.16 -11.91
C VAL A 495 -22.47 -2.11 -12.99
N ARG A 496 -23.16 -1.57 -14.00
CA ARG A 496 -23.60 -2.33 -15.16
C ARG A 496 -22.53 -2.28 -16.25
N VAL A 497 -22.00 -3.44 -16.61
CA VAL A 497 -20.95 -3.60 -17.63
C VAL A 497 -21.57 -4.14 -18.92
N PRO A 498 -21.25 -3.57 -20.10
CA PRO A 498 -21.76 -4.03 -21.38
C PRO A 498 -21.51 -5.51 -21.62
N MET A 499 -22.54 -6.23 -22.05
CA MET A 499 -22.40 -7.64 -22.43
C MET A 499 -21.46 -7.82 -23.63
N GLY A 500 -20.73 -8.93 -23.64
CA GLY A 500 -19.83 -9.29 -24.74
C GLY A 500 -18.66 -10.15 -24.27
N ARG A 501 -17.64 -10.30 -25.11
CA ARG A 501 -16.45 -11.11 -24.80
C ARG A 501 -15.75 -10.65 -23.53
N ARG A 502 -15.54 -9.33 -23.38
CA ARG A 502 -14.90 -8.75 -22.20
C ARG A 502 -15.68 -9.03 -20.92
N HIS A 503 -17.00 -8.89 -20.94
CA HIS A 503 -17.86 -9.26 -19.81
C HIS A 503 -17.76 -10.76 -19.49
N MET A 504 -17.81 -11.63 -20.50
CA MET A 504 -17.70 -13.07 -20.30
C MET A 504 -16.34 -13.47 -19.70
N ASP A 505 -15.25 -12.86 -20.16
CA ASP A 505 -13.91 -13.07 -19.59
C ASP A 505 -13.88 -12.64 -18.11
N LEU A 506 -14.40 -11.45 -17.78
CA LEU A 506 -14.48 -10.95 -16.40
C LEU A 506 -15.38 -11.83 -15.50
N HIS A 507 -16.53 -12.28 -16.01
CA HIS A 507 -17.45 -13.14 -15.28
C HIS A 507 -16.84 -14.52 -15.00
N ASN A 508 -16.26 -15.16 -16.01
CA ASN A 508 -15.61 -16.46 -15.88
C ASN A 508 -14.38 -16.39 -14.95
N GLY A 509 -13.68 -15.25 -14.93
CA GLY A 509 -12.58 -14.99 -14.00
C GLY A 509 -13.02 -14.58 -12.59
N GLY A 510 -14.32 -14.50 -12.29
CA GLY A 510 -14.83 -14.09 -10.97
C GLY A 510 -14.50 -12.63 -10.60
N LEU A 511 -14.21 -11.78 -11.60
CA LEU A 511 -13.85 -10.37 -11.39
C LEU A 511 -15.09 -9.46 -11.26
N LEU A 512 -16.29 -10.01 -11.46
CA LEU A 512 -17.58 -9.32 -11.28
C LEU A 512 -18.31 -9.77 -10.00
N ALA A 513 -17.58 -10.35 -9.04
CA ALA A 513 -18.15 -10.68 -7.74
C ALA A 513 -18.45 -9.40 -6.93
N ASP A 514 -19.48 -9.46 -6.09
CA ASP A 514 -19.83 -8.35 -5.21
C ASP A 514 -18.72 -8.09 -4.18
N VAL A 515 -18.48 -6.82 -3.88
CA VAL A 515 -17.48 -6.36 -2.92
C VAL A 515 -18.21 -5.65 -1.78
N PRO A 516 -18.33 -6.25 -0.59
CA PRO A 516 -19.02 -5.64 0.55
C PRO A 516 -18.18 -4.51 1.17
N ASP A 517 -18.83 -3.72 2.03
CA ASP A 517 -18.18 -2.81 2.99
C ASP A 517 -17.13 -1.84 2.42
N VAL A 518 -17.34 -1.35 1.18
CA VAL A 518 -16.36 -0.47 0.53
C VAL A 518 -16.27 0.87 1.27
N ALA A 519 -15.13 1.11 1.93
CA ALA A 519 -14.93 2.24 2.85
C ALA A 519 -15.25 3.60 2.23
N TRP A 520 -14.76 3.89 1.03
CA TRP A 520 -15.02 5.17 0.36
C TRP A 520 -16.44 5.30 -0.21
N LEU A 521 -17.22 4.22 -0.23
CA LEU A 521 -18.65 4.27 -0.54
C LEU A 521 -19.49 4.28 0.73
N GLY A 522 -18.90 4.52 1.90
CA GLY A 522 -19.61 4.53 3.18
C GLY A 522 -20.14 3.15 3.55
N GLY A 523 -19.35 2.10 3.33
CA GLY A 523 -19.71 0.72 3.65
C GLY A 523 -20.72 0.07 2.72
N ARG A 524 -21.12 0.74 1.62
CA ARG A 524 -22.03 0.15 0.62
C ARG A 524 -21.36 -1.00 -0.12
N THR A 525 -22.16 -1.99 -0.51
CA THR A 525 -21.71 -3.08 -1.39
C THR A 525 -21.56 -2.58 -2.81
N LEU A 526 -20.39 -2.78 -3.42
CA LEU A 526 -20.21 -2.62 -4.86
C LEU A 526 -20.65 -3.91 -5.56
N THR A 527 -21.63 -3.81 -6.45
CA THR A 527 -22.21 -4.96 -7.17
C THR A 527 -22.04 -4.79 -8.66
N PHE A 528 -21.82 -5.91 -9.37
CA PHE A 528 -21.69 -5.90 -10.83
C PHE A 528 -22.87 -6.61 -11.48
N SER A 529 -23.35 -6.08 -12.60
CA SER A 529 -24.34 -6.76 -13.42
C SER A 529 -24.06 -6.59 -14.91
N ALA A 530 -24.65 -7.48 -15.72
CA ALA A 530 -24.75 -7.28 -17.16
C ALA A 530 -25.63 -6.04 -17.46
N GLY A 531 -25.28 -5.29 -18.50
CA GLY A 531 -25.98 -4.08 -18.93
C GLY A 531 -26.04 -3.91 -20.45
#